data_AF-A0A9J6E281-F1
#
_entry.id   AF-A0A9J6E281-F1
#
_cell.length_a   1.000
_cell.length_b   1.000
_cell.length_c   1.000
_cell.angle_alpha   90.00
_cell.angle_beta   90.00
_cell.angle_gamma   90.00
#
_symmetry.space_group_name_H-M   'P 1'
#
loop_
_entity.id
_entity.type
_entity.pdbx_description
1 polymer ?
#
loop_
_entity_poly.entity_id
_entity_poly.type
_entity_poly.pdbx_seq_one_letter_code
_entity_poly.pdbx_strand_id
1 'polypeptide(L)'
;MAKSPFLELVGLEAIENMERPGAIKTHLPFNRVPYSPQAKYIFVARNPYDCCVSFYHHTRAFPAYRFADGSFDTFLDKFLAGKVDCGDYFRQLLSCEEVIKIADFLGEKCGERLRSRPDILERILDTISAKTMAAFNDEFRKWTEEAAAMTSSQGGEMDDNVKKPMTGDFVRKAIVGDWKNHFNSEQIKRMKERLTSKVQGSSVMSLWEGVELP
;
A
#
# COMPACT_ATOMS: atom_id res chain seq x y z
N MET A 1 -13.74 -17.53 7.67
CA MET A 1 -13.72 -16.09 8.07
C MET A 1 -12.32 -15.55 7.76
N ALA A 2 -12.19 -14.29 7.36
CA ALA A 2 -10.89 -13.74 6.95
C ALA A 2 -9.97 -13.51 8.18
N LYS A 3 -8.68 -13.84 8.07
CA LYS A 3 -7.68 -13.57 9.13
C LYS A 3 -7.19 -12.12 9.16
N SER A 4 -7.16 -11.47 8.00
CA SER A 4 -6.69 -10.09 7.85
C SER A 4 -7.49 -9.30 6.80
N PRO A 5 -8.74 -8.91 7.08
CA PRO A 5 -9.60 -8.21 6.13
C PRO A 5 -9.14 -6.76 5.86
N PHE A 6 -9.44 -6.26 4.65
CA PHE A 6 -9.29 -4.85 4.31
C PHE A 6 -10.54 -4.08 4.72
N LEU A 7 -10.41 -3.13 5.66
CA LEU A 7 -11.54 -2.34 6.19
C LEU A 7 -12.34 -1.67 5.06
N GLU A 8 -11.66 -1.05 4.10
CA GLU A 8 -12.29 -0.35 2.99
C GLU A 8 -13.00 -1.25 1.96
N LEU A 9 -12.74 -2.56 1.96
CA LEU A 9 -13.33 -3.49 0.99
C LEU A 9 -14.49 -4.31 1.58
N VAL A 10 -14.36 -4.75 2.82
CA VAL A 10 -15.32 -5.69 3.43
C VAL A 10 -16.22 -5.08 4.51
N GLY A 11 -15.92 -3.85 4.93
CA GLY A 11 -16.71 -3.12 5.93
C GLY A 11 -16.62 -3.67 7.35
N LEU A 12 -17.46 -3.12 8.23
CA LEU A 12 -17.44 -3.39 9.67
C LEU A 12 -17.85 -4.83 10.02
N GLU A 13 -18.91 -5.35 9.39
CA GLU A 13 -19.46 -6.68 9.70
C GLU A 13 -18.43 -7.80 9.52
N ALA A 14 -17.63 -7.74 8.45
CA ALA A 14 -16.57 -8.71 8.21
C ALA A 14 -15.42 -8.62 9.23
N ILE A 15 -15.18 -7.42 9.80
CA ILE A 15 -14.19 -7.21 10.85
C ILE A 15 -14.68 -7.72 12.21
N GLU A 16 -15.96 -7.50 12.52
CA GLU A 16 -16.57 -8.02 13.75
C GLU A 16 -16.50 -9.55 13.80
N ASN A 17 -16.73 -10.18 12.64
CA ASN A 17 -16.71 -11.63 12.45
C ASN A 17 -15.33 -12.19 12.02
N MET A 18 -14.24 -11.43 12.10
CA MET A 18 -12.93 -11.95 11.69
C MET A 18 -12.38 -13.02 12.64
N GLU A 19 -11.52 -13.90 12.16
CA GLU A 19 -10.81 -14.86 13.01
C GLU A 19 -9.82 -14.13 13.94
N ARG A 20 -9.74 -14.51 15.23
CA ARG A 20 -8.87 -13.87 16.22
C ARG A 20 -7.90 -14.87 16.87
N PRO A 21 -6.64 -14.47 17.16
CA PRO A 21 -6.05 -13.15 16.91
C PRO A 21 -5.77 -12.88 15.41
N GLY A 22 -6.00 -11.65 14.97
CA GLY A 22 -5.80 -11.22 13.58
C GLY A 22 -5.59 -9.70 13.46
N ALA A 23 -5.28 -9.21 12.26
CA ALA A 23 -4.99 -7.80 12.01
C ALA A 23 -5.96 -7.17 11.00
N ILE A 24 -6.43 -5.97 11.26
CA ILE A 24 -7.22 -5.21 10.30
C ILE A 24 -6.25 -4.51 9.35
N LYS A 25 -6.41 -4.72 8.04
CA LYS A 25 -5.64 -4.04 7.02
C LYS A 25 -6.40 -2.82 6.51
N THR A 26 -5.69 -1.73 6.23
CA THR A 26 -6.27 -0.59 5.54
C THR A 26 -5.20 0.25 4.84
N HIS A 27 -5.57 0.83 3.71
CA HIS A 27 -4.79 1.87 3.03
C HIS A 27 -5.40 3.26 3.21
N LEU A 28 -6.41 3.42 4.06
CA LEU A 28 -7.01 4.72 4.34
C LEU A 28 -6.02 5.60 5.14
N PRO A 29 -6.02 6.93 4.92
CA PRO A 29 -5.24 7.84 5.75
C PRO A 29 -5.71 7.75 7.21
N PHE A 30 -4.80 8.05 8.15
CA PHE A 30 -5.05 7.84 9.58
C PHE A 30 -6.31 8.55 10.07
N ASN A 31 -6.60 9.75 9.55
CA ASN A 31 -7.80 10.50 9.89
C ASN A 31 -9.14 9.91 9.38
N ARG A 32 -9.10 8.78 8.65
CA ARG A 32 -10.28 8.01 8.19
C ARG A 32 -10.37 6.62 8.82
N VAL A 33 -9.44 6.28 9.71
CA VAL A 33 -9.44 5.02 10.44
C VAL A 33 -9.84 5.32 11.89
N PRO A 34 -10.75 4.56 12.51
CA PRO A 34 -11.08 4.75 13.91
C PRO A 34 -9.84 4.53 14.77
N TYR A 35 -9.46 5.56 15.52
CA TYR A 35 -8.36 5.48 16.47
C TYR A 35 -8.82 4.78 17.77
N SER A 36 -7.98 3.89 18.28
CA SER A 36 -8.14 3.23 19.57
C SER A 36 -6.79 3.24 20.30
N PRO A 37 -6.70 3.77 21.53
CA PRO A 37 -5.47 3.72 22.31
C PRO A 37 -5.11 2.29 22.76
N GLN A 38 -6.04 1.34 22.66
CA GLN A 38 -5.80 -0.08 22.99
C GLN A 38 -5.26 -0.88 21.79
N ALA A 39 -5.37 -0.34 20.57
CA ALA A 39 -4.92 -1.00 19.36
C ALA A 39 -3.40 -0.82 19.15
N LYS A 40 -2.80 -1.75 18.40
CA LYS A 40 -1.43 -1.63 17.91
C LYS A 40 -1.47 -1.26 16.43
N TYR A 41 -0.64 -0.30 16.04
CA TYR A 41 -0.56 0.20 14.67
C TYR A 41 0.77 -0.16 14.05
N ILE A 42 0.74 -0.69 12.82
CA ILE A 42 1.92 -0.88 11.98
C ILE A 42 1.68 -0.06 10.72
N PHE A 43 2.54 0.93 10.50
CA PHE A 43 2.54 1.73 9.27
C PHE A 43 3.71 1.31 8.39
N VAL A 44 3.45 1.09 7.10
CA VAL A 44 4.49 0.71 6.13
C VAL A 44 4.62 1.82 5.10
N ALA A 45 5.79 2.44 5.05
CA ALA A 45 6.12 3.48 4.07
C ALA A 45 7.09 2.92 3.01
N ARG A 46 6.95 3.39 1.77
CA ARG A 46 7.91 3.12 0.68
C ARG A 46 8.28 4.44 0.01
N ASN A 47 9.46 4.53 -0.59
CA ASN A 47 9.83 5.76 -1.29
C ASN A 47 8.77 6.09 -2.38
N PRO A 48 8.42 7.38 -2.58
CA PRO A 48 7.33 7.76 -3.49
C PRO A 48 7.50 7.29 -4.93
N TYR A 49 8.75 7.20 -5.40
CA TYR A 49 9.08 6.84 -6.78
C TYR A 49 8.79 5.36 -7.06
N ASP A 50 9.34 4.45 -6.25
CA ASP A 50 9.07 3.02 -6.38
C ASP A 50 7.63 2.67 -6.03
N CYS A 51 7.01 3.41 -5.09
CA CYS A 51 5.60 3.26 -4.79
C CYS A 51 4.75 3.57 -6.03
N CYS A 52 4.99 4.70 -6.70
CA CYS A 52 4.31 5.09 -7.93
C CYS A 52 4.47 4.03 -9.03
N VAL A 53 5.68 3.49 -9.24
CA VAL A 53 5.90 2.41 -10.23
C VAL A 53 5.15 1.14 -9.85
N SER A 54 5.21 0.73 -8.58
CA SER A 54 4.49 -0.45 -8.11
C SER A 54 2.98 -0.31 -8.30
N PHE A 55 2.44 0.88 -8.02
CA PHE A 55 1.02 1.16 -8.14
C PHE A 55 0.58 1.24 -9.61
N TYR A 56 1.42 1.78 -10.50
CA TYR A 56 1.19 1.73 -11.94
C TYR A 56 0.99 0.29 -12.43
N HIS A 57 1.92 -0.61 -12.09
CA HIS A 57 1.80 -2.03 -12.49
C HIS A 57 0.60 -2.73 -11.85
N HIS A 58 0.30 -2.45 -10.57
CA HIS A 58 -0.90 -2.95 -9.91
C HIS A 58 -2.19 -2.52 -10.64
N THR A 59 -2.27 -1.23 -11.00
CA THR A 59 -3.44 -0.65 -11.69
C THR A 59 -3.62 -1.25 -13.09
N ARG A 60 -2.52 -1.57 -13.79
CA ARG A 60 -2.58 -2.29 -15.07
C ARG A 60 -2.97 -3.75 -14.91
N ALA A 61 -2.48 -4.40 -13.87
CA ALA A 61 -2.66 -5.82 -13.61
C ALA A 61 -4.11 -6.17 -13.22
N PHE A 62 -4.79 -5.28 -12.51
CA PHE A 62 -6.18 -5.45 -12.08
C PHE A 62 -7.16 -4.88 -13.12
N PRO A 63 -7.91 -5.72 -13.85
CA PRO A 63 -8.78 -5.25 -14.93
C PRO A 63 -9.87 -4.28 -14.46
N ALA A 64 -10.30 -4.39 -13.20
CA ALA A 64 -11.29 -3.49 -12.58
C ALA A 64 -10.91 -1.99 -12.67
N TYR A 65 -9.62 -1.65 -12.74
CA TYR A 65 -9.18 -0.26 -12.92
C TYR A 65 -9.30 0.26 -14.36
N ARG A 66 -9.58 -0.61 -15.33
CA ARG A 66 -9.70 -0.26 -16.75
C ARG A 66 -8.48 0.48 -17.29
N PHE A 67 -7.29 0.04 -16.89
CA PHE A 67 -6.04 0.73 -17.20
C PHE A 67 -4.96 -0.19 -17.79
N ALA A 68 -5.30 -1.39 -18.27
CA ALA A 68 -4.33 -2.39 -18.74
C ALA A 68 -3.32 -1.84 -19.78
N ASP A 69 -3.80 -1.00 -20.71
CA ASP A 69 -3.00 -0.40 -21.79
C ASP A 69 -2.58 1.04 -21.49
N GLY A 70 -2.82 1.53 -20.26
CA GLY A 70 -2.49 2.89 -19.86
C GLY A 70 -0.98 3.11 -19.75
N SER A 71 -0.52 4.29 -20.17
CA SER A 71 0.89 4.65 -20.10
C SER A 71 1.31 5.04 -18.68
N PHE A 72 2.62 4.92 -18.39
CA PHE A 72 3.18 5.37 -17.11
C PHE A 72 2.98 6.87 -16.90
N ASP A 73 3.07 7.67 -17.96
CA ASP A 73 2.91 9.12 -17.89
C ASP A 73 1.49 9.52 -17.47
N THR A 74 0.47 8.89 -18.09
CA THR A 74 -0.93 9.09 -17.71
C THR A 74 -1.21 8.64 -16.28
N PHE A 75 -0.58 7.55 -15.82
CA PHE A 75 -0.71 7.11 -14.44
C PHE A 75 -0.05 8.10 -13.47
N LEU A 76 1.14 8.60 -13.80
CA LEU A 76 1.84 9.57 -12.99
C LEU A 76 0.99 10.84 -12.79
N ASP A 77 0.35 11.36 -13.84
CA ASP A 77 -0.54 12.51 -13.72
C ASP A 77 -1.70 12.25 -12.73
N LYS A 78 -2.30 11.05 -12.78
CA LYS A 78 -3.34 10.64 -11.82
C LYS A 78 -2.78 10.54 -10.40
N PHE A 79 -1.61 9.94 -10.24
CA PHE A 79 -0.94 9.76 -8.96
C PHE A 79 -0.61 11.11 -8.31
N LEU A 80 0.01 12.03 -9.05
CA LEU A 80 0.34 13.38 -8.58
C LEU A 80 -0.90 14.20 -8.21
N ALA A 81 -2.00 14.01 -8.97
CA ALA A 81 -3.29 14.63 -8.70
C ALA A 81 -4.05 13.99 -7.52
N GLY A 82 -3.59 12.86 -6.97
CA GLY A 82 -4.31 12.09 -5.95
C GLY A 82 -5.61 11.46 -6.48
N LYS A 83 -5.68 11.24 -7.79
CA LYS A 83 -6.81 10.61 -8.51
C LYS A 83 -6.54 9.13 -8.77
N VAL A 84 -6.06 8.45 -7.75
CA VAL A 84 -5.82 7.00 -7.69
C VAL A 84 -6.55 6.43 -6.47
N ASP A 85 -6.65 5.11 -6.40
CA ASP A 85 -7.23 4.46 -5.23
C ASP A 85 -6.56 4.90 -3.93
N CYS A 86 -7.38 5.07 -2.90
CA CYS A 86 -6.98 5.58 -1.58
C CYS A 86 -6.42 7.03 -1.57
N GLY A 87 -6.46 7.74 -2.70
CA GLY A 87 -6.31 9.19 -2.79
C GLY A 87 -4.87 9.70 -2.88
N ASP A 88 -4.61 10.83 -2.21
CA ASP A 88 -3.32 11.53 -2.26
C ASP A 88 -2.26 10.79 -1.42
N TYR A 89 -1.34 10.09 -2.10
CA TYR A 89 -0.24 9.35 -1.47
C TYR A 89 0.62 10.23 -0.55
N PHE A 90 0.89 11.48 -0.94
CA PHE A 90 1.73 12.37 -0.13
C PHE A 90 1.06 12.72 1.19
N ARG A 91 -0.28 12.80 1.21
CA ARG A 91 -1.03 12.94 2.44
C ARG A 91 -0.94 11.68 3.31
N GLN A 92 -0.96 10.49 2.72
CA GLN A 92 -0.76 9.25 3.46
C GLN A 92 0.62 9.18 4.11
N LEU A 93 1.66 9.65 3.40
CA LEU A 93 3.00 9.74 3.97
C LEU A 93 3.04 10.65 5.20
N LEU A 94 2.37 11.80 5.18
CA LEU A 94 2.28 12.67 6.34
C LEU A 94 1.60 11.99 7.55
N SER A 95 0.65 11.07 7.31
CA SER A 95 0.07 10.27 8.39
C SER A 95 1.08 9.35 9.07
N CYS A 96 2.20 9.01 8.43
CA CYS A 96 3.30 8.31 9.11
C CYS A 96 3.84 9.13 10.28
N GLU A 97 4.03 10.44 10.07
CA GLU A 97 4.51 11.34 11.12
C GLU A 97 3.47 11.50 12.24
N GLU A 98 2.18 11.57 11.91
CA GLU A 98 1.09 11.58 12.90
C GLU A 98 1.10 10.31 13.75
N VAL A 99 1.25 9.13 13.12
CA VAL A 99 1.32 7.84 13.82
C VAL A 99 2.54 7.79 14.75
N ILE A 100 3.69 8.29 14.32
CA ILE A 100 4.91 8.36 15.15
C ILE A 100 4.68 9.29 16.35
N LYS A 101 4.17 10.51 16.12
CA LYS A 101 3.89 11.48 17.19
C LYS A 101 2.88 10.97 18.21
N ILE A 102 1.83 10.27 17.75
CA ILE A 102 0.85 9.64 18.63
C ILE A 102 1.49 8.50 19.43
N ALA A 103 2.30 7.66 18.79
CA ALA A 103 3.02 6.59 19.48
C ALA A 103 3.93 7.15 20.58
N ASP A 104 4.64 8.25 20.31
CA ASP A 104 5.50 8.92 21.29
C ASP A 104 4.68 9.58 22.42
N PHE A 105 3.58 10.26 22.11
CA PHE A 105 2.67 10.89 23.09
C PHE A 105 2.03 9.87 24.05
N LEU A 106 1.64 8.70 23.54
CA LEU A 106 1.08 7.62 24.36
C LEU A 106 2.13 6.91 25.22
N GLY A 107 3.40 7.31 25.08
CA GLY A 107 4.55 6.86 25.85
C GLY A 107 5.62 6.23 24.95
N GLU A 108 6.89 6.59 25.20
CA GLU A 108 8.08 6.12 24.48
C GLU A 108 8.09 4.58 24.25
N LYS A 109 7.49 3.82 25.18
CA LYS A 109 7.38 2.36 25.14
C LYS A 109 6.70 1.78 23.89
N CYS A 110 5.82 2.50 23.20
CA CYS A 110 5.13 1.99 22.01
C CYS A 110 6.08 1.81 20.83
N GLY A 111 6.91 2.81 20.54
CA GLY A 111 7.96 2.72 19.52
C GLY A 111 9.18 1.92 19.98
N GLU A 112 9.54 2.02 21.25
CA GLU A 112 10.67 1.27 21.83
C GLU A 112 10.47 -0.23 21.77
N ARG A 113 9.26 -0.77 21.96
CA ARG A 113 9.04 -2.22 22.00
C ARG A 113 9.49 -2.99 20.76
N LEU A 114 9.38 -2.39 19.57
CA LEU A 114 9.90 -3.00 18.34
C LEU A 114 11.41 -2.79 18.23
N ARG A 115 11.91 -1.59 18.57
CA ARG A 115 13.34 -1.25 18.56
C ARG A 115 14.15 -2.05 19.59
N SER A 116 13.54 -2.42 20.72
CA SER A 116 14.12 -3.19 21.81
C SER A 116 13.98 -4.70 21.63
N ARG A 117 13.34 -5.15 20.54
CA ARG A 117 13.11 -6.56 20.21
C ARG A 117 13.59 -6.85 18.79
N PRO A 118 14.92 -6.86 18.57
CA PRO A 118 15.50 -7.10 17.25
C PRO A 118 15.06 -8.44 16.66
N ASP A 119 14.81 -9.46 17.49
CA ASP A 119 14.28 -10.76 17.09
C ASP A 119 12.91 -10.67 16.40
N ILE A 120 12.03 -9.80 16.88
CA ILE A 120 10.70 -9.59 16.28
C ILE A 120 10.86 -8.85 14.95
N LEU A 121 11.72 -7.83 14.90
CA LEU A 121 12.00 -7.09 13.68
C LEU A 121 12.60 -8.01 12.60
N GLU A 122 13.61 -8.81 12.93
CA GLU A 122 14.22 -9.78 12.03
C GLU A 122 13.19 -10.77 11.50
N ARG A 123 12.33 -11.32 12.36
CA ARG A 123 11.26 -12.22 11.92
C ARG A 123 10.26 -11.54 10.99
N ILE A 124 9.92 -10.28 11.25
CA ILE A 124 9.07 -9.50 10.33
C ILE A 124 9.77 -9.33 8.98
N LEU A 125 11.04 -8.92 8.99
CA LEU A 125 11.84 -8.72 7.77
C LEU A 125 11.99 -10.01 6.94
N ASP A 126 12.20 -11.15 7.59
CA ASP A 126 12.25 -12.46 6.92
C ASP A 126 10.88 -12.85 6.32
N THR A 127 9.80 -12.61 7.08
CA THR A 127 8.43 -12.88 6.64
C THR A 127 8.04 -12.04 5.43
N ILE A 128 8.45 -10.77 5.39
CA ILE A 128 8.15 -9.85 4.27
C ILE A 128 9.24 -9.86 3.18
N SER A 129 10.23 -10.75 3.29
CA SER A 129 11.32 -10.82 2.32
C SER A 129 10.79 -11.11 0.92
N ALA A 130 11.52 -10.65 -0.10
CA ALA A 130 11.17 -10.89 -1.50
C ALA A 130 10.96 -12.38 -1.78
N LYS A 131 11.80 -13.24 -1.20
CA LYS A 131 11.71 -14.70 -1.34
C LYS A 131 10.41 -15.24 -0.76
N THR A 132 10.07 -14.88 0.48
CA THR A 132 8.86 -15.35 1.16
C THR A 132 7.61 -14.83 0.46
N MET A 133 7.61 -13.55 0.08
CA MET A 133 6.47 -12.93 -0.58
C MET A 133 6.25 -13.43 -2.02
N ALA A 134 7.31 -13.74 -2.77
CA ALA A 134 7.14 -14.30 -4.12
C ALA A 134 6.35 -15.63 -4.12
N ALA A 135 6.47 -16.44 -3.06
CA ALA A 135 5.68 -17.66 -2.90
C ALA A 135 4.17 -17.40 -2.72
N PHE A 136 3.78 -16.18 -2.34
CA PHE A 136 2.38 -15.78 -2.21
C PHE A 136 1.68 -15.55 -3.57
N ASN A 137 2.43 -15.43 -4.68
CA ASN A 137 1.84 -15.14 -5.98
C ASN A 137 0.84 -16.21 -6.44
N ASP A 138 1.12 -17.49 -6.21
CA ASP A 138 0.23 -18.58 -6.63
C ASP A 138 -1.05 -18.61 -5.80
N GLU A 139 -0.95 -18.43 -4.48
CA GLU A 139 -2.11 -18.30 -3.58
C GLU A 139 -2.95 -17.07 -3.95
N PHE A 140 -2.29 -15.94 -4.21
CA PHE A 140 -2.97 -14.72 -4.60
C PHE A 140 -3.69 -14.85 -5.95
N ARG A 141 -3.05 -15.49 -6.94
CA ARG A 141 -3.67 -15.76 -8.24
C ARG A 141 -4.96 -16.56 -8.08
N LYS A 142 -4.88 -17.68 -7.35
CA LYS A 142 -6.05 -18.51 -7.03
C LYS A 142 -7.15 -17.70 -6.33
N TRP A 143 -6.79 -16.88 -5.35
CA TRP A 143 -7.74 -16.01 -4.66
C TRP A 143 -8.43 -15.02 -5.63
N THR A 144 -7.69 -14.41 -6.56
CA THR A 144 -8.29 -13.49 -7.54
C THR A 144 -9.21 -14.20 -8.53
N GLU A 145 -8.91 -15.45 -8.90
CA GLU A 145 -9.78 -16.28 -9.74
C GLU A 145 -11.07 -16.65 -9.03
N GLU A 146 -10.98 -17.07 -7.76
CA GLU A 146 -12.16 -17.37 -6.93
C GLU A 146 -13.04 -16.14 -6.72
N ALA A 147 -12.46 -14.97 -6.43
CA ALA A 147 -13.18 -13.72 -6.27
C ALA A 147 -13.90 -13.29 -7.57
N ALA A 148 -13.23 -13.46 -8.72
CA ALA A 148 -13.81 -13.20 -10.04
C ALA A 148 -14.99 -14.15 -10.35
N ALA A 149 -14.85 -15.44 -10.02
CA ALA A 149 -15.91 -16.44 -10.20
C ALA A 149 -17.14 -16.16 -9.31
N MET A 150 -16.92 -15.80 -8.04
CA MET A 150 -18.01 -15.43 -7.13
C MET A 150 -18.77 -14.19 -7.64
N THR A 151 -18.04 -13.16 -8.08
CA THR A 151 -18.65 -11.95 -8.64
C THR A 151 -19.46 -12.26 -9.91
N SER A 152 -18.98 -13.18 -10.74
CA SER A 152 -19.70 -13.62 -11.96
C SER A 152 -20.99 -14.39 -11.65
N SER A 153 -21.08 -15.04 -10.48
CA SER A 153 -22.24 -15.82 -10.05
C SER A 153 -23.35 -14.98 -9.40
N GLN A 154 -23.03 -13.77 -8.93
CA GLN A 154 -24.00 -12.82 -8.39
C GLN A 154 -24.69 -12.10 -9.56
N GLY A 155 -25.83 -12.63 -10.02
CA GLY A 155 -26.58 -12.07 -11.15
C GLY A 155 -26.84 -10.56 -11.03
N GLY A 156 -26.50 -9.80 -12.08
CA GLY A 156 -26.67 -8.36 -12.21
C GLY A 156 -25.87 -7.79 -13.38
N GLU A 157 -26.24 -6.61 -13.88
CA GLU A 157 -25.42 -5.86 -14.86
C GLU A 157 -24.20 -5.25 -14.16
N MET A 158 -23.19 -6.08 -13.89
CA MET A 158 -21.86 -5.66 -13.44
C MET A 158 -20.89 -5.62 -14.62
N ASP A 159 -20.01 -4.62 -14.62
CA ASP A 159 -18.90 -4.47 -15.56
C ASP A 159 -18.06 -5.75 -15.64
N ASP A 160 -17.86 -6.26 -16.85
CA ASP A 160 -17.11 -7.47 -17.11
C ASP A 160 -15.64 -7.40 -16.67
N ASN A 161 -15.07 -6.21 -16.50
CA ASN A 161 -13.72 -6.08 -15.96
C ASN A 161 -13.61 -6.43 -14.47
N VAL A 162 -14.70 -6.31 -13.71
CA VAL A 162 -14.73 -6.70 -12.28
C VAL A 162 -14.80 -8.22 -12.13
N LYS A 163 -15.20 -8.92 -13.20
CA LYS A 163 -15.32 -10.39 -13.27
C LYS A 163 -14.04 -11.07 -13.75
N LYS A 164 -12.95 -10.34 -13.95
CA LYS A 164 -11.68 -10.89 -14.45
C LYS A 164 -10.63 -10.92 -13.33
N PRO A 165 -9.86 -12.00 -13.19
CA PRO A 165 -8.79 -12.07 -12.21
C PRO A 165 -7.67 -11.07 -12.55
N MET A 166 -6.78 -10.84 -11.58
CA MET A 166 -5.58 -10.05 -11.82
C MET A 166 -4.68 -10.77 -12.84
N THR A 167 -3.99 -10.02 -13.68
CA THR A 167 -3.00 -10.53 -14.64
C THR A 167 -1.58 -10.33 -14.11
N GLY A 168 -0.68 -11.27 -14.43
CA GLY A 168 0.71 -11.24 -13.97
C GLY A 168 0.87 -11.54 -12.47
N ASP A 169 2.01 -11.14 -11.92
CA ASP A 169 2.38 -11.43 -10.53
C ASP A 169 2.14 -10.24 -9.61
N PHE A 170 1.61 -10.50 -8.42
CA PHE A 170 1.36 -9.47 -7.40
C PHE A 170 2.68 -8.95 -6.82
N VAL A 171 3.56 -9.89 -6.46
CA VAL A 171 4.94 -9.62 -6.07
C VAL A 171 5.80 -9.67 -7.33
N ARG A 172 6.03 -8.49 -7.89
CA ARG A 172 6.66 -8.32 -9.21
C ARG A 172 8.19 -8.39 -9.22
N LYS A 173 8.85 -7.44 -8.54
CA LYS A 173 10.33 -7.36 -8.50
C LYS A 173 10.92 -7.30 -7.08
N ALA A 174 10.19 -6.73 -6.13
CA ALA A 174 10.62 -6.57 -4.74
C ALA A 174 12.04 -5.95 -4.56
N ILE A 175 12.38 -4.97 -5.41
CA ILE A 175 13.64 -4.21 -5.33
C ILE A 175 13.39 -2.73 -5.00
N VAL A 176 14.45 -2.08 -4.51
CA VAL A 176 14.55 -0.62 -4.37
C VAL A 176 15.23 -0.05 -5.62
N GLY A 177 14.70 1.04 -6.16
CA GLY A 177 15.30 1.75 -7.30
C GLY A 177 14.77 1.36 -8.68
N ASP A 178 13.69 0.58 -8.78
CA ASP A 178 13.10 0.24 -10.08
C ASP A 178 12.51 1.48 -10.79
N TRP A 179 12.24 2.55 -10.03
CA TRP A 179 11.88 3.85 -10.58
C TRP A 179 12.87 4.38 -11.62
N LYS A 180 14.16 4.07 -11.51
CA LYS A 180 15.21 4.48 -12.46
C LYS A 180 14.94 3.94 -13.87
N ASN A 181 14.19 2.83 -13.98
CA ASN A 181 13.84 2.20 -15.25
C ASN A 181 12.53 2.73 -15.87
N HIS A 182 11.82 3.61 -15.18
CA HIS A 182 10.47 4.06 -15.58
C HIS A 182 10.37 5.57 -15.74
N PHE A 183 11.01 6.32 -14.85
CA PHE A 183 10.94 7.77 -14.85
C PHE A 183 11.94 8.37 -15.84
N ASN A 184 11.48 9.32 -16.65
CA ASN A 184 12.35 10.26 -17.36
C ASN A 184 12.59 11.55 -16.54
N SER A 185 13.53 12.40 -16.97
CA SER A 185 13.92 13.61 -16.24
C SER A 185 12.75 14.58 -15.97
N GLU A 186 11.82 14.72 -16.91
CA GLU A 186 10.66 15.60 -16.74
C GLU A 186 9.65 15.04 -15.73
N GLN A 187 9.42 13.72 -15.75
CA GLN A 187 8.61 13.02 -14.77
C GLN A 187 9.21 13.12 -13.35
N ILE A 188 10.54 12.99 -13.23
CA ILE A 188 11.25 13.20 -11.97
C ILE A 188 11.00 14.61 -11.44
N LYS A 189 11.15 15.63 -12.30
CA LYS A 189 10.92 17.02 -11.93
C LYS A 189 9.51 17.25 -11.40
N ARG A 190 8.48 16.79 -12.11
CA ARG A 190 7.07 16.89 -11.67
C ARG A 190 6.82 16.19 -10.32
N MET A 191 7.36 14.99 -10.15
CA MET A 191 7.27 14.25 -8.88
C MET A 191 7.94 15.02 -7.74
N LYS A 192 9.14 15.55 -7.95
CA LYS A 192 9.88 16.34 -6.95
C LYS A 192 9.10 17.59 -6.54
N GLU A 193 8.63 18.37 -7.50
CA GLU A 193 7.87 19.60 -7.25
C GLU A 193 6.62 19.31 -6.41
N ARG A 194 5.90 18.24 -6.75
CA ARG A 194 4.72 17.82 -6.00
C ARG A 194 5.08 17.31 -4.60
N LEU A 195 6.10 16.47 -4.49
CA LEU A 195 6.56 15.90 -3.22
C LEU A 195 6.99 17.02 -2.27
N THR A 196 7.89 17.90 -2.71
CA THR A 196 8.41 19.03 -1.92
C THR A 196 7.30 19.94 -1.44
N SER A 197 6.32 20.29 -2.29
CA SER A 197 5.23 21.16 -1.85
C SER A 197 4.28 20.49 -0.86
N LYS A 198 4.11 19.16 -0.95
CA LYS A 198 3.22 18.40 -0.08
C LYS A 198 3.82 18.09 1.28
N VAL A 199 5.11 17.83 1.34
CA VAL A 199 5.81 17.43 2.57
C VAL A 199 6.54 18.61 3.23
N GLN A 200 6.30 19.83 2.75
CA GLN A 200 6.91 21.04 3.32
C GLN A 200 6.61 21.16 4.82
N GLY A 201 7.67 21.35 5.63
CA GLY A 201 7.56 21.47 7.08
C GLY A 201 7.41 20.13 7.83
N SER A 202 7.43 19.01 7.12
CA SER A 202 7.45 17.66 7.70
C SER A 202 8.86 17.08 7.71
N SER A 203 9.11 16.09 8.55
CA SER A 203 10.37 15.33 8.56
C SER A 203 10.26 14.00 7.82
N VAL A 204 9.14 13.71 7.15
CA VAL A 204 8.84 12.37 6.58
C VAL A 204 9.89 11.89 5.56
N MET A 205 10.59 12.81 4.90
CA MET A 205 11.64 12.46 3.94
C MET A 205 12.88 11.83 4.58
N SER A 206 13.09 11.99 5.89
CA SER A 206 14.21 11.35 6.59
C SER A 206 14.09 9.82 6.63
N LEU A 207 12.88 9.27 6.39
CA LEU A 207 12.65 7.82 6.27
C LEU A 207 13.47 7.18 5.15
N TRP A 208 13.96 7.97 4.19
CA TRP A 208 14.76 7.48 3.06
C TRP A 208 16.15 8.10 3.01
N GLU A 209 16.66 8.63 4.13
CA GLU A 209 18.08 8.97 4.26
C GLU A 209 18.95 7.74 3.94
N GLY A 210 19.95 7.92 3.08
CA GLY A 210 20.81 6.83 2.60
C GLY A 210 20.24 6.01 1.43
N VAL A 211 19.00 6.26 1.00
CA VAL A 211 18.47 5.75 -0.27
C VAL A 211 18.73 6.79 -1.36
N GLU A 212 19.30 6.37 -2.49
CA GLU A 212 19.47 7.22 -3.67
C GLU A 212 18.10 7.56 -4.30
N LEU A 213 17.43 8.56 -3.75
CA LEU A 213 16.32 9.26 -4.38
C LEU A 213 16.86 10.44 -5.20
N PRO A 214 16.26 10.74 -6.36
CA PRO A 214 16.76 11.78 -7.23
C PRO A 214 16.64 13.15 -6.57
#